data_AF-A0A2E3QNH2-F1
#
_entry.id   AF-A0A2E3QNH2-F1
#
_cell.length_a   1.000
_cell.length_b   1.000
_cell.length_c   1.000
_cell.angle_alpha   90.00
_cell.angle_beta   90.00
_cell.angle_gamma   90.00
#
_symmetry.space_group_name_H-M   'P 1'
#
loop_
_entity.id
_entity.type
_entity.pdbx_description
1 polymer ?
#
loop_
_entity_poly.entity_id
_entity_poly.type
_entity_poly.pdbx_seq_one_letter_code
_entity_poly.pdbx_strand_id
1 'polypeptide(L)'
;MKYCLILNIFLFFVPHYNTLAKSCLPKIIKSYDEIEEKLKICDKGDKILVIHDIKVVSDRLILKICDLRYPVISRDEPNIIHKRNSGVSFICIYDPDF
;
A
#
# COMPACT_ATOMS: atom_id res chain seq x y z
N MET A 1 49.33 -27.57 5.61
CA MET A 1 47.92 -27.33 6.01
C MET A 1 47.75 -25.88 6.45
N LYS A 2 47.59 -24.92 5.52
CA LYS A 2 47.56 -23.49 5.87
C LYS A 2 46.45 -22.66 5.20
N TYR A 3 45.57 -23.29 4.42
CA TYR A 3 44.50 -22.57 3.71
C TYR A 3 43.17 -23.29 3.92
N CYS A 4 42.63 -23.23 5.14
CA CYS A 4 41.27 -23.73 5.39
C CYS A 4 40.44 -22.84 6.32
N LEU A 5 41.04 -21.81 6.94
CA LEU A 5 40.39 -20.99 7.97
C LEU A 5 40.06 -19.56 7.54
N ILE A 6 40.31 -19.18 6.26
CA ILE A 6 40.07 -17.80 5.78
C ILE A 6 38.78 -17.69 4.94
N LEU A 7 38.12 -18.81 4.60
CA LEU A 7 36.94 -18.83 3.71
C LEU A 7 35.59 -18.73 4.44
N ASN A 8 35.56 -18.36 5.73
CA ASN A 8 34.31 -18.37 6.53
C ASN A 8 33.85 -17.00 7.05
N ILE A 9 34.56 -15.91 6.74
CA ILE A 9 34.21 -14.56 7.23
C ILE A 9 33.48 -13.71 6.18
N PHE A 10 33.52 -14.08 4.90
CA PHE A 10 32.94 -13.25 3.82
C PHE A 10 31.44 -13.48 3.56
N LEU A 11 30.80 -14.44 4.23
CA LEU A 11 29.38 -14.77 4.01
C LEU A 11 28.39 -14.06 4.96
N PHE A 12 28.85 -13.26 5.92
CA PHE A 12 27.98 -12.60 6.90
C PHE A 12 27.53 -11.17 6.54
N PHE A 13 27.97 -10.62 5.40
CA PHE A 13 27.48 -9.33 4.90
C PHE A 13 26.49 -9.55 3.76
N VAL A 14 25.34 -10.14 4.05
CA VAL A 14 24.18 -9.94 3.18
C VAL A 14 23.61 -8.57 3.55
N PRO A 15 23.69 -7.56 2.68
CA PRO A 15 23.00 -6.30 2.95
C PRO A 15 21.51 -6.60 3.06
N HIS A 16 20.93 -6.36 4.23
CA HIS A 16 19.49 -6.31 4.38
C HIS A 16 19.02 -5.07 3.61
N TYR A 17 18.63 -5.26 2.35
CA TYR A 17 18.00 -4.20 1.57
C TYR A 17 16.69 -3.88 2.28
N ASN A 18 16.68 -2.82 3.09
CA ASN A 18 15.46 -2.16 3.49
C ASN A 18 14.84 -1.61 2.21
N THR A 19 13.89 -2.36 1.63
CA THR A 19 13.07 -1.86 0.54
C THR A 19 12.39 -0.60 1.06
N LEU A 20 12.85 0.55 0.59
CA LEU A 20 12.23 1.84 0.90
C LEU A 20 10.75 1.71 0.52
N ALA A 21 9.85 1.75 1.52
CA ALA A 21 8.42 1.57 1.31
C ALA A 21 7.96 2.51 0.19
N LYS A 22 7.58 1.93 -0.95
CA LYS A 22 7.21 2.71 -2.13
C LYS A 22 5.79 3.24 -1.88
N SER A 23 5.51 4.39 -2.48
CA SER A 23 4.14 4.90 -2.48
C SER A 23 3.42 4.32 -3.68
N CYS A 24 2.36 3.55 -3.44
CA CYS A 24 1.50 2.99 -4.46
C CYS A 24 0.28 3.91 -4.68
N LEU A 25 0.02 4.28 -5.94
CA LEU A 25 -1.13 5.11 -6.32
C LEU A 25 -1.97 4.35 -7.34
N PRO A 26 -2.89 3.45 -6.89
CA PRO A 26 -3.85 2.82 -7.79
C PRO A 26 -4.76 3.85 -8.47
N LYS A 27 -5.30 3.47 -9.63
CA LYS A 27 -6.36 4.25 -10.29
C LYS A 27 -7.63 4.26 -9.41
N ILE A 28 -8.47 5.27 -9.60
CA ILE A 28 -9.72 5.45 -8.85
C ILE A 28 -10.57 4.18 -8.89
N ILE A 29 -10.94 3.64 -7.72
CA ILE A 29 -11.79 2.46 -7.57
C ILE A 29 -13.26 2.89 -7.70
N LYS A 30 -13.95 2.42 -8.75
CA LYS A 30 -15.36 2.79 -8.98
C LYS A 30 -16.34 1.75 -8.47
N SER A 31 -15.92 0.49 -8.38
CA SER A 31 -16.70 -0.64 -7.85
C SER A 31 -15.79 -1.62 -7.11
N TYR A 32 -16.38 -2.51 -6.31
CA TYR A 32 -15.63 -3.54 -5.58
C TYR A 32 -14.95 -4.57 -6.51
N ASP A 33 -15.50 -4.78 -7.70
CA ASP A 33 -14.99 -5.76 -8.67
C ASP A 33 -13.63 -5.35 -9.26
N GLU A 34 -13.34 -4.04 -9.28
CA GLU A 34 -12.10 -3.49 -9.82
C GLU A 34 -10.93 -3.48 -8.81
N ILE A 35 -11.20 -3.79 -7.53
CA ILE A 35 -10.24 -3.65 -6.43
C ILE A 35 -9.01 -4.52 -6.70
N GLU A 36 -9.22 -5.82 -6.94
CA GLU A 36 -8.12 -6.77 -7.08
C GLU A 36 -7.21 -6.42 -8.25
N GLU A 37 -7.78 -6.05 -9.40
CA GLU A 37 -7.02 -5.64 -10.57
C GLU A 37 -6.17 -4.39 -10.31
N LYS A 38 -6.75 -3.39 -9.64
CA LYS A 38 -6.09 -2.10 -9.38
C LYS A 38 -5.04 -2.18 -8.28
N LEU A 39 -5.13 -3.16 -7.39
CA LEU A 39 -4.19 -3.37 -6.29
C LEU A 39 -2.99 -4.26 -6.64
N LYS A 40 -3.00 -4.97 -7.79
CA LYS A 40 -1.88 -5.80 -8.27
C LYS A 40 -0.55 -5.06 -8.42
N ILE A 41 -0.58 -3.73 -8.48
CA ILE A 41 0.62 -2.89 -8.59
C ILE A 41 1.26 -2.55 -7.23
N CYS A 42 0.59 -2.88 -6.12
CA CYS A 42 1.05 -2.54 -4.77
C CYS A 42 1.64 -3.78 -4.09
N ASP A 43 2.81 -3.63 -3.47
CA ASP A 43 3.41 -4.67 -2.66
C ASP A 43 2.98 -4.51 -1.19
N LYS A 44 2.82 -5.63 -0.47
CA LYS A 44 2.49 -5.61 0.96
C LYS A 44 3.51 -4.77 1.73
N GLY A 45 3.04 -3.87 2.59
CA GLY A 45 3.86 -2.92 3.35
C GLY A 45 4.06 -1.56 2.66
N ASP A 46 3.64 -1.40 1.41
CA ASP A 46 3.68 -0.09 0.74
C ASP A 46 2.64 0.87 1.32
N LYS A 47 2.93 2.17 1.20
CA LYS A 47 1.95 3.23 1.48
C LYS A 47 1.03 3.35 0.28
N ILE A 48 -0.26 3.09 0.46
CA ILE A 48 -1.25 3.16 -0.63
C ILE A 48 -2.14 4.39 -0.46
N LEU A 49 -2.32 5.16 -1.54
CA LEU A 49 -3.35 6.19 -1.65
C LEU A 49 -4.53 5.61 -2.45
N VAL A 50 -5.62 5.33 -1.77
CA VAL A 50 -6.85 4.85 -2.40
C VAL A 50 -7.77 6.05 -2.65
N ILE A 51 -8.18 6.21 -3.90
CA ILE A 51 -9.24 7.15 -4.29
C ILE A 51 -10.40 6.31 -4.77
N HIS A 52 -11.61 6.56 -4.27
CA HIS A 52 -12.79 5.79 -4.63
C HIS A 52 -14.01 6.67 -4.87
N ASP A 53 -14.98 6.11 -5.61
CA ASP A 53 -16.27 6.74 -5.83
C ASP A 53 -17.09 6.78 -4.53
N ILE A 54 -17.96 7.78 -4.40
CA ILE A 54 -18.85 7.96 -3.24
C ILE A 54 -19.79 6.77 -3.01
N LYS A 55 -20.07 5.98 -4.05
CA LYS A 55 -20.88 4.76 -3.93
C LYS A 55 -20.15 3.63 -3.19
N VAL A 56 -18.83 3.68 -3.09
CA VAL A 56 -18.02 2.69 -2.39
C VAL A 56 -17.81 3.15 -0.95
N VAL A 57 -18.09 2.25 0.01
CA VAL A 57 -18.01 2.56 1.44
C VAL A 57 -16.55 2.47 1.87
N SER A 58 -15.96 3.57 2.32
CA SER A 58 -14.55 3.66 2.70
C SER A 58 -14.16 2.62 3.75
N ASP A 59 -14.98 2.44 4.78
CA ASP A 59 -14.71 1.50 5.88
C ASP A 59 -14.53 0.06 5.38
N ARG A 60 -15.35 -0.36 4.40
CA ARG A 60 -15.23 -1.70 3.82
C ARG A 60 -13.96 -1.86 2.98
N LEU A 61 -13.50 -0.80 2.33
CA LEU A 61 -12.23 -0.81 1.62
C LEU A 61 -11.06 -0.85 2.61
N ILE A 62 -11.11 -0.04 3.66
CA ILE A 62 -10.08 0.01 4.70
C ILE A 62 -9.89 -1.36 5.34
N LEU A 63 -10.99 -2.02 5.75
CA LEU A 63 -10.94 -3.36 6.34
C LEU A 63 -10.39 -4.45 5.40
N LYS A 64 -10.45 -4.24 4.08
CA LYS A 64 -9.99 -5.22 3.09
C LYS A 64 -8.56 -4.99 2.59
N ILE A 65 -8.01 -3.79 2.81
CA ILE A 65 -6.81 -3.31 2.11
C ILE A 65 -5.74 -2.88 3.10
N CYS A 66 -6.14 -2.32 4.24
CA CYS A 66 -5.25 -1.63 5.15
C CYS A 66 -4.84 -2.49 6.34
N ASP A 67 -3.57 -2.39 6.71
CA ASP A 67 -3.09 -2.84 8.01
C ASP A 67 -3.60 -1.91 9.12
N LEU A 68 -4.52 -2.41 9.94
CA LEU A 68 -5.18 -1.65 11.01
C LEU A 68 -4.29 -1.43 12.24
N ARG A 69 -3.08 -2.00 12.28
CA ARG A 69 -2.07 -1.66 13.30
C ARG A 69 -1.53 -0.25 13.11
N TYR A 70 -1.66 0.30 11.90
CA TYR A 70 -1.21 1.65 11.54
C TYR A 70 -2.39 2.60 11.36
N PRO A 71 -2.19 3.91 11.57
CA PRO A 71 -3.25 4.89 11.36
C PRO A 71 -3.64 4.99 9.88
N VAL A 72 -4.95 5.10 9.65
CA VAL A 72 -5.53 5.41 8.34
C VAL A 72 -5.84 6.90 8.30
N ILE A 73 -5.37 7.59 7.25
CA ILE A 73 -5.58 9.03 7.07
C ILE A 73 -6.60 9.22 5.94
N SER A 74 -7.82 9.65 6.27
CA SER A 74 -8.84 10.00 5.28
C SER A 74 -8.83 11.50 4.97
N ARG A 75 -9.15 11.84 3.71
CA ARG A 75 -9.58 13.17 3.30
C ARG A 75 -10.95 13.07 2.67
N ASP A 76 -11.92 13.60 3.40
CA ASP A 76 -13.23 13.92 2.87
C ASP A 76 -13.17 15.38 2.42
N GLU A 77 -13.31 15.66 1.11
CA GLU A 77 -13.44 17.03 0.63
C GLU A 77 -14.93 17.44 0.64
N PRO A 78 -15.39 18.28 1.59
CA PRO A 78 -16.80 18.66 1.69
C PRO A 78 -17.27 19.64 0.61
N ASN A 79 -16.35 20.21 -0.19
CA ASN A 79 -16.65 21.29 -1.14
C ASN A 79 -16.50 20.82 -2.60
N ILE A 80 -17.52 20.12 -3.09
CA ILE A 80 -17.61 19.62 -4.47
C ILE A 80 -17.91 20.78 -5.42
N ILE A 81 -16.89 21.54 -5.83
CA ILE A 81 -16.94 22.25 -7.10
C ILE A 81 -16.52 21.24 -8.16
N HIS A 82 -17.49 20.52 -8.75
CA HIS A 82 -17.44 19.65 -9.94
C HIS A 82 -16.06 19.45 -10.61
N LYS A 83 -15.08 18.87 -9.90
CA LYS A 83 -13.80 18.46 -10.49
C LYS A 83 -14.00 17.04 -10.99
N ARG A 84 -13.82 16.80 -12.29
CA ARG A 84 -13.65 15.43 -12.84
C ARG A 84 -12.54 14.76 -12.02
N ASN A 85 -12.87 13.68 -11.29
CA ASN A 85 -12.04 12.98 -10.28
C ASN A 85 -12.18 13.43 -8.81
N SER A 86 -13.25 14.14 -8.44
CA SER A 86 -13.62 14.30 -7.02
C SER A 86 -14.13 12.97 -6.48
N GLY A 87 -13.30 12.30 -5.69
CA GLY A 87 -13.60 11.05 -5.00
C GLY A 87 -13.11 11.12 -3.57
N VAL A 88 -13.71 10.33 -2.69
CA VAL A 88 -13.23 10.18 -1.31
C VAL A 88 -11.88 9.47 -1.37
N SER A 89 -10.93 9.89 -0.52
CA SER A 89 -9.59 9.31 -0.53
C SER A 89 -9.09 9.00 0.86
N PHE A 90 -8.30 7.94 0.96
CA PHE A 90 -7.60 7.59 2.19
C PHE A 90 -6.21 7.04 1.89
N ILE A 91 -5.31 7.18 2.86
CA ILE A 91 -3.95 6.65 2.83
C ILE A 91 -3.79 5.65 3.97
N CYS A 92 -3.20 4.50 3.68
CA CYS A 92 -2.86 3.49 4.68
C CYS A 92 -1.65 2.64 4.26
N ILE A 93 -1.24 1.71 5.12
CA ILE A 93 -0.27 0.66 4.78
C ILE A 93 -1.03 -0.50 4.15
N TYR A 94 -0.60 -0.96 2.98
CA TYR A 94 -1.24 -2.06 2.27
C TYR A 94 -0.94 -3.40 2.94
N ASP A 95 -1.97 -4.05 3.48
CA ASP A 95 -1.94 -5.42 3.97
C ASP A 95 -3.35 -6.04 3.83
N PRO A 96 -3.65 -6.71 2.71
CA PRO A 96 -4.99 -7.25 2.45
C PRO A 96 -5.32 -8.53 3.26
N ASP A 97 -4.34 -9.09 3.97
CA ASP A 97 -4.46 -10.36 4.71
C ASP A 97 -4.62 -10.19 6.23
N PHE A 98 -4.87 -8.96 6.69
CA PHE A 98 -4.98 -8.65 8.13
C PHE A 98 -6.30 -9.14 8.75
#